data_AF-T0SWZ6-F1
#
_entry.id   AF-T0SWZ6-F1
#
_cell.length_a   1.000
_cell.length_b   1.000
_cell.length_c   1.000
_cell.angle_alpha   90.00
_cell.angle_beta   90.00
_cell.angle_gamma   90.00
#
_symmetry.space_group_name_H-M   'P 1'
#
loop_
_entity.id
_entity.type
_entity.pdbx_description
1 polymer ?
#
loop_
_entity_poly.entity_id
_entity_poly.type
_entity_poly.pdbx_seq_one_letter_code
_entity_poly.pdbx_strand_id
1 'polypeptide(L)'
;MNLWSCYSPDYIEAEFNRMKEQLETVEMWQTLDDYREKFSGYFTEVSSQNCKIQLDEKYKNAYGRIHVQNPIFFHYPKRDMLFKKDIFTIETGNIISFKTPTEVKFRDLRVSKRFYYKYQDFKNISFHTDDSEIIHNHILTDISTTGLSFVVNQKDRNKISKNNKILIVSLTDQNLEEVLEARVIYLTPFKLSREANSELIQIGVEFTSPMDSISYRSISKIVKSKQEKIKGLDTTKFNGLNPDEFKRAISTIAQSNKQLALNIRERSEDIDRLRYLTIEMKRAFLLEVNHDLLACAMRMSSKELIFDLFSEVTDSIRDEFLEKLDEQKPASAINKAQDAICKFISEKERSGEIILDPRSYLKMV
;
A
#
# COMPACT_ATOMS: atom_id res chain seq x y z
N MET A 1 15.73 7.82 -10.52
CA MET A 1 14.48 8.59 -10.36
C MET A 1 13.39 7.60 -10.01
N ASN A 2 12.88 7.63 -8.78
CA ASN A 2 11.87 6.67 -8.33
C ASN A 2 10.48 7.20 -8.68
N LEU A 3 9.61 6.31 -9.14
CA LEU A 3 8.20 6.59 -9.32
C LEU A 3 7.43 5.84 -8.23
N TRP A 4 6.39 6.46 -7.68
CA TRP A 4 5.44 5.76 -6.82
C TRP A 4 4.08 5.64 -7.52
N SER A 5 3.44 4.49 -7.36
CA SER A 5 2.17 4.18 -8.02
C SER A 5 1.00 4.43 -7.07
N CYS A 6 -0.01 5.15 -7.54
CA CYS A 6 -1.32 5.24 -6.91
C CYS A 6 -2.31 4.34 -7.65
N TYR A 7 -3.03 3.51 -6.88
CA TYR A 7 -4.03 2.58 -7.38
C TYR A 7 -5.44 2.89 -6.87
N SER A 8 -5.62 3.98 -6.10
CA SER A 8 -6.91 4.34 -5.51
C SER A 8 -7.83 4.94 -6.58
N PRO A 9 -8.94 4.27 -6.94
CA PRO A 9 -9.84 4.78 -7.98
C PRO A 9 -10.44 6.13 -7.60
N ASP A 10 -10.86 6.28 -6.34
CA ASP A 10 -11.47 7.51 -5.83
C ASP A 10 -10.49 8.70 -5.88
N TYR A 11 -9.21 8.46 -5.52
CA TYR A 11 -8.19 9.50 -5.61
C TYR A 11 -7.89 9.88 -7.06
N ILE A 12 -7.74 8.90 -7.95
CA ILE A 12 -7.46 9.13 -9.37
C ILE A 12 -8.61 9.91 -10.01
N GLU A 13 -9.85 9.50 -9.77
CA GLU A 13 -11.05 10.17 -10.28
C GLU A 13 -11.19 11.59 -9.73
N ALA A 14 -10.97 11.79 -8.43
CA ALA A 14 -11.00 13.12 -7.82
C ALA A 14 -9.92 14.05 -8.39
N GLU A 15 -8.70 13.54 -8.56
CA GLU A 15 -7.59 14.32 -9.10
C GLU A 15 -7.83 14.71 -10.57
N PHE A 16 -8.35 13.78 -11.38
CA PHE A 16 -8.69 14.06 -12.77
C PHE A 16 -9.86 15.04 -12.90
N ASN A 17 -10.88 14.92 -12.03
CA ASN A 17 -11.97 15.90 -11.97
C ASN A 17 -11.46 17.30 -11.60
N ARG A 18 -10.55 17.41 -10.62
CA ARG A 18 -9.89 18.68 -10.28
C ARG A 18 -9.17 19.27 -11.50
N MET A 19 -8.41 18.46 -12.23
CA MET A 19 -7.70 18.89 -13.44
C MET A 19 -8.67 19.36 -14.54
N LYS A 20 -9.80 18.67 -14.71
CA LYS A 20 -10.89 19.06 -15.62
C LYS A 20 -11.49 20.41 -15.23
N GLU A 21 -11.88 20.58 -13.97
CA GLU A 21 -12.51 21.82 -13.46
C GLU A 21 -11.58 23.03 -13.60
N GLN A 22 -10.29 22.82 -13.41
CA GLN A 22 -9.27 23.87 -13.50
C GLN A 22 -8.70 24.03 -14.92
N LEU A 23 -9.20 23.27 -15.90
CA LEU A 23 -8.72 23.26 -17.28
C LEU A 23 -7.19 23.10 -17.37
N GLU A 24 -6.64 22.21 -16.55
CA GLU A 24 -5.19 22.02 -16.48
C GLU A 24 -4.68 21.23 -17.68
N THR A 25 -3.59 21.72 -18.25
CA THR A 25 -2.95 21.08 -19.41
C THR A 25 -2.29 19.76 -19.02
N VAL A 26 -2.59 18.73 -19.80
CA VAL A 26 -1.92 17.43 -19.81
C VAL A 26 -1.08 17.34 -21.07
N GLU A 27 0.19 17.01 -20.90
CA GLU A 27 1.09 16.68 -21.99
C GLU A 27 0.93 15.21 -22.37
N MET A 28 0.98 14.93 -23.66
CA MET A 28 0.84 13.60 -24.20
C MET A 28 1.95 13.33 -25.20
N TRP A 29 2.39 12.09 -25.31
CA TRP A 29 3.29 11.72 -26.39
C TRP A 29 3.13 10.26 -26.81
N GLN A 30 3.50 10.02 -28.07
CA GLN A 30 3.76 8.69 -28.59
C GLN A 30 5.22 8.62 -29.00
N THR A 31 5.85 7.47 -28.72
CA THR A 31 7.19 7.19 -29.25
C THR A 31 6.98 6.31 -30.47
N LEU A 32 7.34 6.85 -31.63
CA LEU A 32 7.41 6.16 -32.92
C LEU A 32 8.89 5.86 -33.18
N ASP A 33 9.18 4.89 -34.05
CA ASP A 33 10.50 4.25 -34.20
C ASP A 33 11.68 5.22 -34.04
N ASP A 34 11.66 6.35 -34.76
CA ASP A 34 12.77 7.31 -34.78
C ASP A 34 12.46 8.66 -34.11
N TYR A 35 11.24 8.90 -33.64
CA TYR A 35 10.88 10.20 -33.06
C TYR A 35 9.74 10.16 -32.04
N ARG A 36 9.71 11.18 -31.18
CA ARG A 36 8.62 11.39 -30.21
C ARG A 36 7.71 12.49 -30.69
N GLU A 37 6.47 12.13 -31.03
CA GLU A 37 5.40 13.09 -31.34
C GLU A 37 4.72 13.52 -30.03
N LYS A 38 4.55 14.83 -29.83
CA LYS A 38 4.02 15.40 -28.59
C LYS A 38 2.72 16.16 -28.85
N PHE A 39 1.80 16.06 -27.90
CA PHE A 39 0.51 16.73 -27.91
C PHE A 39 0.24 17.34 -26.53
N SER A 40 -0.74 18.22 -26.48
CA SER A 40 -1.23 18.83 -25.25
C SER A 40 -2.73 19.02 -25.34
N GLY A 41 -3.40 18.97 -24.20
CA GLY A 41 -4.85 19.08 -24.12
C GLY A 41 -5.34 19.12 -22.67
N TYR A 42 -6.65 19.06 -22.48
CA TYR A 42 -7.29 19.11 -21.17
C TYR A 42 -8.43 18.09 -21.07
N PHE A 43 -8.71 17.62 -19.86
CA PHE A 43 -9.84 16.72 -19.62
C PHE A 43 -11.17 17.43 -19.86
N THR A 44 -12.06 16.80 -20.62
CA THR A 44 -13.45 17.26 -20.84
C THR A 44 -14.46 16.36 -20.15
N GLU A 45 -14.13 15.08 -19.98
CA GLU A 45 -14.97 14.10 -19.30
C GLU A 45 -14.09 13.21 -18.42
N VAL A 46 -14.56 12.97 -17.20
CA VAL A 46 -13.91 12.09 -16.22
C VAL A 46 -15.04 11.35 -15.51
N SER A 47 -14.92 10.03 -15.45
CA SER A 47 -15.81 9.15 -14.72
C SER A 47 -15.01 7.97 -14.17
N SER A 48 -15.63 7.17 -13.30
CA SER A 48 -15.02 5.92 -12.82
C SER A 48 -14.61 4.92 -13.93
N GLN A 49 -15.19 5.01 -15.13
CA GLN A 49 -14.96 4.05 -16.21
C GLN A 49 -14.20 4.63 -17.40
N ASN A 50 -14.49 5.88 -17.78
CA ASN A 50 -13.96 6.52 -18.97
C ASN A 50 -13.50 7.95 -18.68
N CYS A 51 -12.48 8.38 -19.44
CA CYS A 51 -11.99 9.74 -19.50
C CYS A 51 -11.90 10.21 -20.96
N LYS A 52 -12.09 11.51 -21.16
CA LYS A 52 -11.91 12.17 -22.46
C LYS A 52 -10.98 13.38 -22.30
N ILE A 53 -10.04 13.52 -23.23
CA ILE A 53 -9.14 14.67 -23.33
C ILE A 53 -9.35 15.34 -24.68
N GLN A 54 -9.65 16.64 -24.66
CA GLN A 54 -9.68 17.49 -25.83
C GLN A 54 -8.26 17.98 -26.13
N LEU A 55 -7.76 17.71 -27.33
CA LEU A 55 -6.48 18.26 -27.78
C LEU A 55 -6.59 19.76 -28.04
N ASP A 56 -5.50 20.49 -27.81
CA ASP A 56 -5.40 21.92 -28.13
C ASP A 56 -5.69 22.18 -29.62
N GLU A 57 -6.23 23.35 -29.94
CA GLU A 57 -6.63 23.71 -31.30
C GLU A 57 -5.50 23.64 -32.34
N LYS A 58 -4.24 23.83 -31.92
CA LYS A 58 -3.08 23.65 -32.81
C LYS A 58 -2.95 22.24 -33.38
N TYR A 59 -3.64 21.26 -32.80
CA TYR A 59 -3.67 19.87 -33.25
C TYR A 59 -4.99 19.49 -33.96
N LYS A 60 -5.78 20.47 -34.43
CA LYS A 60 -7.12 20.22 -35.02
C LYS A 60 -7.16 19.23 -36.19
N ASN A 61 -6.01 18.98 -36.82
CA ASN A 61 -5.80 18.05 -37.93
C ASN A 61 -4.87 16.87 -37.58
N ALA A 62 -4.70 16.54 -36.29
CA ALA A 62 -3.78 15.49 -35.83
C ALA A 62 -4.30 14.05 -36.03
N TYR A 63 -5.45 13.87 -36.67
CA TYR A 63 -6.10 12.56 -36.90
C TYR A 63 -5.21 11.54 -37.65
N GLY A 64 -4.15 12.00 -38.34
CA GLY A 64 -3.13 11.14 -38.97
C GLY A 64 -1.78 11.06 -38.24
N ARG A 65 -1.60 11.80 -37.14
CA ARG A 65 -0.33 11.85 -36.36
C ARG A 65 -0.39 11.01 -35.08
N ILE A 66 -1.58 10.64 -34.65
CA ILE A 66 -1.79 9.78 -33.48
C ILE A 66 -2.11 8.37 -33.95
N HIS A 67 -1.26 7.42 -33.62
CA HIS A 67 -1.40 6.02 -34.01
C HIS A 67 -2.12 5.23 -32.93
N VAL A 68 -3.39 4.86 -33.15
CA VAL A 68 -4.20 4.12 -32.16
C VAL A 68 -3.67 2.73 -31.78
N GLN A 69 -2.75 2.17 -32.59
CA GLN A 69 -2.09 0.90 -32.29
C GLN A 69 -0.90 1.07 -31.33
N ASN A 70 -0.39 2.29 -31.19
CA ASN A 70 0.77 2.58 -30.35
C ASN A 70 0.29 3.18 -29.02
N PRO A 71 0.93 2.82 -27.90
CA PRO A 71 0.54 3.39 -26.62
C PRO A 71 0.77 4.90 -26.59
N ILE A 72 -0.15 5.59 -25.94
CA ILE A 72 -0.02 7.01 -25.62
C ILE A 72 0.33 7.18 -24.14
N PHE A 73 1.32 8.02 -23.89
CA PHE A 73 1.76 8.39 -22.55
C PHE A 73 1.21 9.76 -22.21
N PHE A 74 0.83 9.94 -20.95
CA PHE A 74 0.29 11.19 -20.42
C PHE A 74 1.18 11.65 -19.28
N HIS A 75 1.45 12.95 -19.23
CA HIS A 75 2.15 13.64 -18.15
C HIS A 75 1.37 14.88 -17.75
N TYR A 76 1.16 15.03 -16.46
CA TYR A 76 0.66 16.25 -15.86
C TYR A 76 1.81 16.94 -15.11
N PRO A 77 2.39 18.02 -15.68
CA PRO A 77 3.66 18.57 -15.18
C PRO A 77 3.60 19.12 -13.76
N LYS A 78 2.50 19.77 -13.37
CA LYS A 78 2.40 20.46 -12.06
C LYS A 78 2.55 19.52 -10.85
N ARG A 79 2.20 18.24 -10.99
CA ARG A 79 2.38 17.22 -9.94
C ARG A 79 3.26 16.05 -10.39
N ASP A 80 3.90 16.18 -11.54
CA ASP A 80 4.75 15.17 -12.14
C ASP A 80 4.07 13.78 -12.18
N MET A 81 2.79 13.77 -12.56
CA MET A 81 1.94 12.59 -12.63
C MET A 81 2.01 12.01 -14.04
N LEU A 82 2.13 10.68 -14.16
CA LEU A 82 2.38 9.94 -15.38
C LEU A 82 1.42 8.75 -15.47
N PHE A 83 0.82 8.53 -16.62
CA PHE A 83 0.10 7.28 -16.89
C PHE A 83 0.17 6.92 -18.37
N LYS A 84 -0.16 5.67 -18.70
CA LYS A 84 -0.06 5.11 -20.05
C LYS A 84 -1.40 4.48 -20.44
N LYS A 85 -1.78 4.59 -21.72
CA LYS A 85 -2.89 3.85 -22.31
C LYS A 85 -2.49 3.17 -23.61
N ASP A 86 -2.67 1.86 -23.63
CA ASP A 86 -2.50 1.02 -24.82
C ASP A 86 -3.76 1.02 -25.70
N ILE A 87 -4.95 1.18 -25.09
CA ILE A 87 -6.23 1.17 -25.80
C ILE A 87 -6.92 2.52 -25.58
N PHE A 88 -7.17 3.22 -26.68
CA PHE A 88 -7.89 4.48 -26.74
C PHE A 88 -8.54 4.67 -28.11
N THR A 89 -9.46 5.61 -28.22
CA THR A 89 -10.11 6.00 -29.48
C THR A 89 -9.93 7.50 -29.72
N ILE A 90 -9.97 7.90 -30.99
CA ILE A 90 -9.98 9.30 -31.40
C ILE A 90 -11.36 9.62 -31.95
N GLU A 91 -12.13 10.39 -31.20
CA GLU A 91 -13.46 10.85 -31.58
C GLU A 91 -13.39 12.11 -32.46
N THR A 92 -14.52 12.43 -33.11
CA THR A 92 -14.69 13.69 -33.85
C THR A 92 -14.40 14.89 -32.95
N GLY A 93 -13.63 15.86 -33.45
CA GLY A 93 -13.24 17.05 -32.69
C GLY A 93 -11.86 16.97 -32.02
N ASN A 94 -11.05 15.95 -32.31
CA ASN A 94 -9.73 15.73 -31.68
C ASN A 94 -9.83 15.42 -30.19
N ILE A 95 -10.78 14.56 -29.86
CA ILE A 95 -11.00 14.06 -28.50
C ILE A 95 -10.40 12.67 -28.41
N ILE A 96 -9.52 12.46 -27.43
CA ILE A 96 -8.96 11.16 -27.09
C ILE A 96 -9.78 10.57 -25.96
N SER A 97 -10.38 9.42 -26.19
CA SER A 97 -11.20 8.70 -25.21
C SER A 97 -10.53 7.40 -24.79
N PHE A 98 -10.49 7.15 -23.48
CA PHE A 98 -9.88 5.95 -22.91
C PHE A 98 -10.53 5.56 -21.59
N LYS A 99 -10.41 4.29 -21.22
CA LYS A 99 -10.85 3.84 -19.89
C LYS A 99 -10.04 4.51 -18.80
N THR A 100 -10.65 4.89 -17.68
CA THR A 100 -9.96 5.50 -16.53
C THR A 100 -8.80 4.60 -16.05
N PRO A 101 -7.59 5.14 -15.83
CA PRO A 101 -6.45 4.36 -15.36
C PRO A 101 -6.68 3.75 -13.97
N THR A 102 -6.34 2.47 -13.83
CA THR A 102 -6.23 1.77 -12.53
C THR A 102 -4.97 2.17 -11.78
N GLU A 103 -3.95 2.63 -12.50
CA GLU A 103 -2.65 3.02 -11.98
C GLU A 103 -2.25 4.36 -12.60
N VAL A 104 -1.92 5.31 -11.73
CA VAL A 104 -1.17 6.51 -12.11
C VAL A 104 0.13 6.52 -11.32
N LYS A 105 1.21 6.94 -11.94
CA LYS A 105 2.53 7.07 -11.32
C LYS A 105 2.79 8.53 -11.03
N PHE A 106 3.52 8.78 -9.97
CA PHE A 106 4.00 10.10 -9.62
C PHE A 106 5.50 10.03 -9.44
N ARG A 107 6.21 11.10 -9.79
CA ARG A 107 7.60 11.22 -9.40
C ARG A 107 7.69 11.26 -7.88
N ASP A 108 8.51 10.37 -7.34
CA ASP A 108 8.89 10.46 -5.94
C ASP A 108 9.90 11.61 -5.78
N LEU A 109 9.45 12.70 -5.17
CA LEU A 109 10.28 13.86 -4.86
C LEU A 109 11.13 13.65 -3.61
N ARG A 110 10.94 12.53 -2.89
CA ARG A 110 11.70 12.21 -1.69
C ARG A 110 13.15 11.88 -2.03
N VAL A 111 14.06 12.43 -1.23
CA VAL A 111 15.50 12.16 -1.34
C VAL A 111 15.85 10.78 -0.78
N SER A 112 15.08 10.28 0.20
CA SER A 112 15.31 8.99 0.85
C SER A 112 14.09 8.06 0.74
N LYS A 113 14.36 6.75 0.59
CA LYS A 113 13.31 5.71 0.60
C LYS A 113 12.76 5.56 2.02
N ARG A 114 11.44 5.57 2.17
CA ARG A 114 10.78 5.27 3.44
C ARG A 114 10.43 3.79 3.57
N PHE A 115 10.57 3.27 4.77
CA PHE A 115 10.06 1.97 5.19
C PHE A 115 8.72 2.16 5.89
N TYR A 116 7.67 1.55 5.34
CA TYR A 116 6.32 1.61 5.90
C TYR A 116 6.04 0.38 6.75
N TYR A 117 5.56 0.59 7.98
CA TYR A 117 5.12 -0.50 8.84
C TYR A 117 3.70 -0.91 8.43
N LYS A 118 3.56 -2.12 7.88
CA LYS A 118 2.24 -2.70 7.56
C LYS A 118 1.41 -2.96 8.82
N TYR A 119 2.07 -3.36 9.90
CA TYR A 119 1.48 -3.54 11.23
C TYR A 119 2.22 -2.65 12.20
N GLN A 120 1.47 -1.81 12.89
CA GLN A 120 2.01 -0.81 13.80
C GLN A 120 2.01 -1.29 15.26
N ASP A 121 1.45 -2.47 15.51
CA ASP A 121 1.52 -3.15 16.78
C ASP A 121 3.00 -3.25 17.19
N PHE A 122 3.36 -2.68 18.34
CA PHE A 122 4.73 -2.65 18.86
C PHE A 122 5.72 -1.76 18.09
N LYS A 123 5.23 -0.76 17.35
CA LYS A 123 6.07 0.27 16.72
C LYS A 123 5.68 1.61 17.29
N ASN A 124 6.44 2.05 18.28
CA ASN A 124 6.26 3.32 18.96
C ASN A 124 7.38 4.29 18.62
N ILE A 125 7.07 5.57 18.76
CA ILE A 125 8.04 6.64 18.92
C ILE A 125 7.84 7.23 20.30
N SER A 126 8.94 7.48 21.00
CA SER A 126 8.93 8.27 22.23
C SER A 126 9.71 9.56 21.98
N PHE A 127 9.08 10.70 22.25
CA PHE A 127 9.72 12.01 22.11
C PHE A 127 9.20 12.97 23.17
N HIS A 128 9.92 14.06 23.40
CA HIS A 128 9.41 15.21 24.12
C HIS A 128 9.50 16.47 23.24
N THR A 129 8.73 17.49 23.57
CA THR A 129 8.82 18.80 22.91
C THR A 129 9.88 19.64 23.61
N ASP A 130 10.45 20.64 22.93
CA ASP A 130 11.49 21.51 23.51
C ASP A 130 11.02 22.18 24.83
N ASP A 131 9.72 22.47 24.93
CA ASP A 131 9.12 23.18 26.06
C ASP A 131 8.62 22.26 27.20
N SER A 132 8.87 20.95 27.14
CA SER A 132 8.30 19.99 28.09
C SER A 132 9.18 18.76 28.27
N GLU A 133 9.38 18.31 29.51
CA GLU A 133 10.02 17.02 29.81
C GLU A 133 9.06 15.83 29.70
N ILE A 134 7.79 16.07 29.34
CA ILE A 134 6.80 15.01 29.18
C ILE A 134 7.14 14.16 27.95
N ILE A 135 7.41 12.87 28.19
CA ILE A 135 7.62 11.90 27.12
C ILE A 135 6.27 11.47 26.55
N HIS A 136 6.06 11.79 25.28
CA HIS A 136 4.93 11.38 24.48
C HIS A 136 5.23 10.06 23.77
N ASN A 137 4.29 9.12 23.85
CA ASN A 137 4.39 7.81 23.20
C ASN A 137 3.32 7.67 22.13
N HIS A 138 3.73 7.48 20.88
CA HIS A 138 2.82 7.43 19.75
C HIS A 138 3.17 6.31 18.78
N ILE A 139 2.23 5.97 17.92
CA ILE A 139 2.37 4.84 17.00
C ILE A 139 3.14 5.29 15.75
N LEU A 140 4.28 4.64 15.50
CA LEU A 140 5.14 4.89 14.34
C LEU A 140 4.55 4.23 13.09
N THR A 141 4.44 5.00 12.00
CA THR A 141 3.82 4.54 10.74
C THR A 141 4.83 4.31 9.63
N ASP A 142 5.85 5.16 9.52
CA ASP A 142 6.97 4.97 8.60
C ASP A 142 8.26 5.62 9.13
N ILE A 143 9.39 5.25 8.54
CA ILE A 143 10.71 5.82 8.84
C ILE A 143 11.61 5.83 7.60
N SER A 144 12.47 6.83 7.48
CA SER A 144 13.60 6.89 6.54
C SER A 144 14.85 7.43 7.24
N THR A 145 15.96 7.53 6.51
CA THR A 145 17.20 8.14 7.04
C THR A 145 17.06 9.64 7.28
N THR A 146 16.02 10.29 6.76
CA THR A 146 15.86 11.75 6.84
C THR A 146 14.62 12.18 7.63
N GLY A 147 13.83 11.23 8.14
CA GLY A 147 12.63 11.57 8.90
C GLY A 147 11.72 10.37 9.10
N LEU A 148 10.60 10.59 9.78
CA LEU A 148 9.61 9.56 10.08
C LEU A 148 8.19 10.11 10.09
N SER A 149 7.20 9.26 10.29
CA SER A 149 5.85 9.72 10.59
C SER A 149 5.14 8.81 11.58
N PHE A 150 4.30 9.41 12.41
CA PHE A 150 3.57 8.74 13.48
C PHE A 150 2.14 9.28 13.57
N VAL A 151 1.29 8.59 14.31
CA VAL A 151 -0.12 8.94 14.48
C VAL A 151 -0.42 9.29 15.93
N VAL A 152 -1.15 10.39 16.11
CA VAL A 152 -1.63 10.89 17.40
C VAL A 152 -3.15 11.00 17.40
N ASN A 153 -3.75 11.02 18.59
CA ASN A 153 -5.17 11.33 18.72
C ASN A 153 -5.39 12.85 18.48
N GLN A 154 -6.51 13.21 17.87
CA GLN A 154 -6.89 14.59 17.59
C GLN A 154 -6.99 15.46 18.85
N LYS A 155 -7.26 14.86 20.02
CA LYS A 155 -7.22 15.55 21.32
C LYS A 155 -5.82 16.11 21.66
N ASP A 156 -4.77 15.46 21.15
CA ASP A 156 -3.38 15.88 21.33
C ASP A 156 -2.90 16.80 20.18
N ARG A 157 -3.75 17.11 19.19
CA ARG A 157 -3.41 17.99 18.05
C ARG A 157 -2.87 19.34 18.52
N ASN A 158 -3.46 19.92 19.56
CA ASN A 158 -3.09 21.24 20.03
C ASN A 158 -1.70 21.29 20.68
N LYS A 159 -1.10 20.12 20.96
CA LYS A 159 0.23 20.01 21.57
C LYS A 159 1.36 19.99 20.55
N ILE A 160 1.05 19.72 19.27
CA ILE A 160 2.06 19.59 18.21
C ILE A 160 1.60 20.39 16.99
N SER A 161 2.39 21.38 16.62
CA SER A 161 2.14 22.26 15.48
C SER A 161 3.27 22.15 14.45
N LYS A 162 2.97 22.61 13.23
CA LYS A 162 3.93 22.62 12.13
C LYS A 162 5.13 23.48 12.52
N ASN A 163 6.33 23.02 12.17
CA ASN A 163 7.63 23.57 12.53
C ASN A 163 8.04 23.44 14.00
N ASN A 164 7.24 22.79 14.86
CA ASN A 164 7.74 22.47 16.20
C ASN A 164 8.94 21.53 16.12
N LYS A 165 9.89 21.76 17.03
CA LYS A 165 11.02 20.88 17.29
C LYS A 165 10.57 19.80 18.26
N ILE A 166 10.91 18.56 17.94
CA ILE A 166 10.73 17.40 18.79
C ILE A 166 12.07 16.71 18.99
N LEU A 167 12.22 16.14 20.17
CA LEU A 167 13.42 15.48 20.64
C LEU A 167 13.09 14.01 20.85
N ILE A 168 13.50 13.18 19.89
CA ILE A 168 13.16 11.76 19.85
C ILE A 168 14.15 11.03 20.76
N VAL A 169 13.61 10.34 21.76
CA VAL A 169 14.40 9.62 22.78
C VAL A 169 14.41 8.11 22.53
N SER A 170 13.37 7.59 21.90
CA SER A 170 13.31 6.18 21.54
C SER A 170 12.53 5.94 20.26
N LEU A 171 12.94 4.91 19.54
CA LEU A 171 12.24 4.39 18.38
C LEU A 171 12.05 2.89 18.57
N THR A 172 10.80 2.50 18.67
CA THR A 172 10.36 1.11 18.88
C THR A 172 10.89 0.54 20.19
N ASP A 173 11.70 -0.52 20.13
CA ASP A 173 12.33 -1.18 21.28
C ASP A 173 13.71 -0.61 21.63
N GLN A 174 14.11 0.50 21.04
CA GLN A 174 15.45 1.07 21.20
C GLN A 174 15.41 2.49 21.74
N ASN A 175 16.03 2.68 22.90
CA ASN A 175 16.44 3.99 23.36
C ASN A 175 17.63 4.45 22.51
N LEU A 176 17.57 5.69 22.06
CA LEU A 176 18.67 6.30 21.31
C LEU A 176 19.74 6.75 22.31
N GLU A 177 21.01 6.46 21.99
CA GLU A 177 22.15 6.90 22.82
C GLU A 177 22.27 8.43 22.83
N GLU A 178 21.93 9.05 21.70
CA GLU A 178 21.79 10.49 21.55
C GLU A 178 20.37 10.83 21.09
N VAL A 179 19.82 11.90 21.66
CA VAL A 179 18.48 12.38 21.31
C VAL A 179 18.48 12.83 19.85
N LEU A 180 17.56 12.30 19.05
CA LEU A 180 17.44 12.66 17.65
C LEU A 180 16.50 13.84 17.49
N GLU A 181 17.06 14.97 17.07
CA GLU A 181 16.29 16.19 16.81
C GLU A 181 15.53 16.08 15.48
N ALA A 182 14.24 16.43 15.52
CA ALA A 182 13.40 16.48 14.34
C ALA A 182 12.45 17.68 14.36
N ARG A 183 12.02 18.11 13.17
CA ARG A 183 11.09 19.21 12.97
C ARG A 183 9.81 18.70 12.32
N VAL A 184 8.66 19.16 12.82
CA VAL A 184 7.35 18.82 12.25
C VAL A 184 7.16 19.51 10.90
N ILE A 185 6.93 18.73 9.84
CA ILE A 185 6.76 19.23 8.47
C ILE A 185 5.30 19.30 8.07
N TYR A 186 4.49 18.32 8.48
CA TYR A 186 3.07 18.29 8.15
C TYR A 186 2.25 17.60 9.24
N LEU A 187 0.97 17.97 9.27
CA LEU A 187 -0.08 17.30 10.03
C LEU A 187 -1.26 17.08 9.08
N THR A 188 -1.69 15.83 8.93
CA THR A 188 -2.80 15.46 8.04
C THR A 188 -3.75 14.50 8.75
N PRO A 189 -5.08 14.61 8.54
CA PRO A 189 -6.02 13.63 9.07
C PRO A 189 -5.62 12.21 8.63
N PHE A 190 -5.63 11.27 9.57
CA PHE A 190 -5.31 9.87 9.32
C PHE A 190 -6.58 9.04 9.43
N LYS A 191 -6.85 8.22 8.40
CA LYS A 191 -8.02 7.33 8.36
C LYS A 191 -7.60 5.87 8.50
N LEU A 192 -8.17 5.19 9.50
CA LEU A 192 -8.11 3.73 9.57
C LEU A 192 -9.12 3.15 8.59
N SER A 193 -8.75 2.08 7.88
CA SER A 193 -9.57 1.46 6.81
C SER A 193 -10.97 1.03 7.26
N ARG A 194 -11.17 0.81 8.57
CA ARG A 194 -12.44 0.34 9.17
C ARG A 194 -13.23 1.41 9.94
N GLU A 195 -12.71 2.63 10.08
CA GLU A 195 -13.36 3.69 10.88
C GLU A 195 -13.68 4.92 10.03
N ALA A 196 -14.96 5.24 9.89
CA ALA A 196 -15.43 6.39 9.12
C ALA A 196 -14.95 7.74 9.72
N ASN A 197 -14.76 7.79 11.04
CA ASN A 197 -14.36 8.97 11.82
C ASN A 197 -13.21 8.62 12.80
N SER A 198 -12.06 8.22 12.28
CA SER A 198 -10.88 8.13 13.16
C SER A 198 -10.45 9.54 13.56
N GLU A 199 -10.53 9.84 14.86
CA GLU A 199 -9.99 11.06 15.48
C GLU A 199 -8.45 11.01 15.53
N LEU A 200 -7.81 10.71 14.40
CA LEU A 200 -6.38 10.47 14.30
C LEU A 200 -5.73 11.46 13.33
N ILE A 201 -4.51 11.86 13.67
CA ILE A 201 -3.71 12.78 12.87
C ILE A 201 -2.35 12.14 12.65
N GLN A 202 -1.95 12.05 11.38
CA GLN A 202 -0.60 11.68 11.01
C GLN A 202 0.28 12.91 11.04
N ILE A 203 1.40 12.80 11.75
CA ILE A 203 2.42 13.83 11.88
C ILE A 203 3.66 13.33 11.18
N GLY A 204 4.16 14.11 10.21
CA GLY A 204 5.43 13.85 9.55
C GLY A 204 6.51 14.77 10.08
N VAL A 205 7.68 14.20 10.39
CA VAL A 205 8.83 14.95 10.88
C VAL A 205 10.06 14.69 10.01
N GLU A 206 10.91 15.69 9.91
CA GLU A 206 12.21 15.67 9.23
C GLU A 206 13.30 15.75 10.29
N PHE A 207 14.32 14.90 10.20
CA PHE A 207 15.46 14.95 11.11
C PHE A 207 16.32 16.16 10.78
N THR A 208 16.76 16.89 11.81
CA THR A 208 17.70 18.01 11.64
C THR A 208 19.05 17.52 11.10
N SER A 209 19.45 16.33 11.55
CA SER A 209 20.62 15.60 11.05
C SER A 209 20.17 14.24 10.50
N PRO A 210 20.42 13.92 9.22
CA PRO A 210 20.11 12.60 8.68
C PRO A 210 20.85 11.48 9.42
N MET A 211 20.20 10.33 9.53
CA MET A 211 20.81 9.11 10.02
C MET A 211 21.64 8.43 8.93
N ASP A 212 22.82 7.91 9.28
CA ASP A 212 23.67 7.16 8.34
C ASP A 212 23.00 5.88 7.85
N SER A 213 22.28 5.20 8.73
CA SER A 213 21.51 4.00 8.37
C SER A 213 20.37 3.73 9.34
N ILE A 214 19.40 2.95 8.87
CA ILE A 214 18.29 2.44 9.68
C ILE A 214 18.67 1.01 10.11
N SER A 215 19.54 0.89 11.12
CA SER A 215 20.04 -0.39 11.63
C SER A 215 19.53 -0.70 13.04
N TYR A 216 18.23 -0.52 13.27
CA TYR A 216 17.64 -0.80 14.58
C TYR A 216 17.71 -2.30 14.87
N ARG A 217 18.20 -2.73 16.04
CA ARG A 217 18.31 -4.15 16.44
C ARG A 217 17.03 -4.97 16.24
N SER A 218 15.83 -4.44 16.47
CA SER A 218 14.56 -5.10 16.13
C SER A 218 14.35 -5.22 14.63
N ILE A 219 14.64 -4.18 13.86
CA ILE A 219 14.54 -4.20 12.40
C ILE A 219 15.58 -5.15 11.82
N SER A 220 16.83 -5.11 12.27
CA SER A 220 17.91 -6.00 11.84
C SER A 220 17.79 -7.41 12.38
N LYS A 221 17.22 -7.68 13.56
CA LYS A 221 16.92 -9.05 14.03
C LYS A 221 15.69 -9.63 13.35
N ILE A 222 14.66 -8.83 13.11
CA ILE A 222 13.50 -9.26 12.32
C ILE A 222 13.93 -9.48 10.88
N VAL A 223 14.70 -8.58 10.28
CA VAL A 223 15.23 -8.71 8.91
C VAL A 223 16.29 -9.81 8.82
N LYS A 224 17.20 -9.98 9.80
CA LYS A 224 18.18 -11.09 9.81
C LYS A 224 17.53 -12.42 10.13
N SER A 225 16.62 -12.55 11.10
CA SER A 225 15.92 -13.82 11.32
C SER A 225 14.99 -14.15 10.14
N LYS A 226 14.37 -13.14 9.51
CA LYS A 226 13.65 -13.28 8.23
C LYS A 226 14.59 -13.70 7.10
N GLN A 227 15.74 -13.06 6.92
CA GLN A 227 16.70 -13.36 5.85
C GLN A 227 17.45 -14.69 6.07
N GLU A 228 17.71 -15.08 7.31
CA GLU A 228 18.31 -16.36 7.68
C GLU A 228 17.30 -17.51 7.53
N LYS A 229 16.01 -17.29 7.86
CA LYS A 229 14.94 -18.25 7.51
C LYS A 229 14.66 -18.33 6.00
N ILE A 230 15.01 -17.30 5.21
CA ILE A 230 14.89 -17.27 3.74
C ILE A 230 16.15 -17.84 3.05
N LYS A 231 17.30 -17.87 3.73
CA LYS A 231 18.55 -18.42 3.19
C LYS A 231 18.43 -19.93 3.00
N GLY A 232 18.19 -20.36 1.77
CA GLY A 232 18.13 -21.77 1.36
C GLY A 232 16.79 -22.21 0.77
N LEU A 233 15.78 -21.35 0.76
CA LEU A 233 14.47 -21.63 0.17
C LEU A 233 14.29 -20.89 -1.16
N ASP A 234 13.76 -21.59 -2.16
CA ASP A 234 13.48 -21.03 -3.47
C ASP A 234 12.24 -20.12 -3.42
N THR A 235 12.46 -18.82 -3.18
CA THR A 235 11.39 -17.82 -3.10
C THR A 235 10.67 -17.56 -4.43
N THR A 236 11.18 -18.09 -5.55
CA THR A 236 10.62 -17.82 -6.88
C THR A 236 9.26 -18.50 -7.11
N LYS A 237 8.94 -19.55 -6.34
CA LYS A 237 7.68 -20.31 -6.43
C LYS A 237 6.56 -19.85 -5.49
N PHE A 238 6.79 -18.79 -4.70
CA PHE A 238 5.79 -18.33 -3.71
C PHE A 238 4.81 -17.29 -4.29
N ASN A 239 3.55 -17.68 -4.43
CA ASN A 239 2.49 -16.95 -5.15
C ASN A 239 1.68 -15.94 -4.31
N GLY A 240 2.22 -15.42 -3.21
CA GLY A 240 1.57 -14.32 -2.46
C GLY A 240 1.69 -12.97 -3.17
N LEU A 241 0.90 -11.98 -2.76
CA LEU A 241 0.97 -10.64 -3.34
C LEU A 241 1.86 -9.71 -2.50
N ASN A 242 2.71 -8.95 -3.17
CA ASN A 242 3.35 -7.78 -2.59
C ASN A 242 2.32 -6.63 -2.41
N PRO A 243 2.58 -5.61 -1.57
CA PRO A 243 1.61 -4.54 -1.30
C PRO A 243 1.09 -3.83 -2.55
N ASP A 244 1.94 -3.62 -3.55
CA ASP A 244 1.54 -2.97 -4.81
C ASP A 244 0.74 -3.89 -5.72
N GLU A 245 1.09 -5.19 -5.76
CA GLU A 245 0.34 -6.21 -6.51
C GLU A 245 -1.06 -6.39 -5.92
N PHE A 246 -1.18 -6.42 -4.59
CA PHE A 246 -2.45 -6.46 -3.89
C PHE A 246 -3.31 -5.22 -4.21
N LYS A 247 -2.74 -4.02 -4.10
CA LYS A 247 -3.44 -2.77 -4.44
C LYS A 247 -3.91 -2.77 -5.89
N ARG A 248 -3.07 -3.22 -6.82
CA ARG A 248 -3.40 -3.34 -8.24
C ARG A 248 -4.56 -4.32 -8.46
N ALA A 249 -4.47 -5.53 -7.91
CA ALA A 249 -5.51 -6.56 -8.04
C ALA A 249 -6.86 -6.08 -7.49
N ILE A 250 -6.87 -5.46 -6.31
CA ILE A 250 -8.09 -4.89 -5.71
C ILE A 250 -8.66 -3.75 -6.57
N SER A 251 -7.81 -2.88 -7.12
CA SER A 251 -8.24 -1.79 -8.01
C SER A 251 -8.91 -2.34 -9.28
N THR A 252 -8.32 -3.37 -9.90
CA THR A 252 -8.92 -4.06 -11.05
C THR A 252 -10.28 -4.69 -10.72
N ILE A 253 -10.42 -5.34 -9.55
CA ILE A 253 -11.70 -5.90 -9.12
C ILE A 253 -12.72 -4.77 -8.90
N ALA A 254 -12.32 -3.65 -8.29
CA ALA A 254 -13.19 -2.52 -7.99
C ALA A 254 -13.78 -1.85 -9.24
N GLN A 255 -13.08 -1.87 -10.37
CA GLN A 255 -13.61 -1.38 -11.64
C GLN A 255 -14.83 -2.16 -12.12
N SER A 256 -14.85 -3.47 -11.87
CA SER A 256 -15.96 -4.36 -12.25
C SER A 256 -17.02 -4.47 -11.16
N ASN A 257 -16.61 -4.54 -9.90
CA ASN A 257 -17.50 -4.69 -8.75
C ASN A 257 -16.86 -4.09 -7.48
N LYS A 258 -17.30 -2.87 -7.12
CA LYS A 258 -16.81 -2.14 -5.93
C LYS A 258 -17.07 -2.90 -4.62
N GLN A 259 -18.25 -3.49 -4.45
CA GLN A 259 -18.60 -4.21 -3.22
C GLN A 259 -17.74 -5.46 -3.03
N LEU A 260 -17.52 -6.23 -4.09
CA LEU A 260 -16.64 -7.41 -4.05
C LEU A 260 -15.21 -7.03 -3.67
N ALA A 261 -14.69 -5.93 -4.21
CA ALA A 261 -13.35 -5.45 -3.88
C ALA A 261 -13.23 -5.03 -2.40
N LEU A 262 -14.26 -4.40 -1.83
CA LEU A 262 -14.32 -4.07 -0.41
C LEU A 262 -14.32 -5.34 0.46
N ASN A 263 -15.20 -6.29 0.15
CA ASN A 263 -15.29 -7.55 0.90
C ASN A 263 -13.95 -8.30 0.89
N ILE A 264 -13.33 -8.47 -0.28
CA ILE A 264 -12.03 -9.14 -0.40
C ILE A 264 -10.96 -8.40 0.40
N ARG A 265 -10.96 -7.06 0.40
CA ARG A 265 -10.00 -6.26 1.17
C ARG A 265 -10.16 -6.51 2.68
N GLU A 266 -11.37 -6.43 3.20
CA GLU A 266 -11.67 -6.66 4.62
C GLU A 266 -11.30 -8.09 5.04
N ARG A 267 -11.69 -9.08 4.25
CA ARG A 267 -11.38 -10.49 4.52
C ARG A 267 -9.90 -10.80 4.42
N SER A 268 -9.20 -10.18 3.48
CA SER A 268 -7.74 -10.32 3.38
C SER A 268 -7.04 -9.79 4.61
N GLU A 269 -7.51 -8.67 5.19
CA GLU A 269 -7.01 -8.16 6.48
C GLU A 269 -7.31 -9.11 7.65
N ASP A 270 -8.50 -9.72 7.70
CA ASP A 270 -8.87 -10.69 8.73
C ASP A 270 -7.97 -11.94 8.67
N ILE A 271 -7.73 -12.47 7.45
CA ILE A 271 -6.84 -13.61 7.22
C ILE A 271 -5.39 -13.27 7.56
N ASP A 272 -4.94 -12.04 7.29
CA ASP A 272 -3.56 -11.59 7.62
C ASP A 272 -3.27 -11.67 9.13
N ARG A 273 -4.30 -11.68 9.99
CA ARG A 273 -4.15 -11.86 11.45
C ARG A 273 -3.69 -13.25 11.85
N LEU A 274 -3.76 -14.26 10.97
CA LEU A 274 -3.20 -15.59 11.23
C LEU A 274 -1.69 -15.56 11.55
N ARG A 275 -1.00 -14.46 11.23
CA ARG A 275 0.37 -14.21 11.69
C ARG A 275 0.56 -14.18 13.21
N TYR A 276 -0.52 -13.96 13.97
CA TYR A 276 -0.51 -13.96 15.44
C TYR A 276 -0.75 -15.35 16.03
N LEU A 277 -0.87 -16.40 15.20
CA LEU A 277 -0.90 -17.76 15.71
C LEU A 277 0.45 -18.13 16.33
N THR A 278 0.43 -18.79 17.49
CA THR A 278 1.61 -19.46 18.04
C THR A 278 1.95 -20.70 17.20
N ILE A 279 3.13 -21.29 17.41
CA ILE A 279 3.54 -22.51 16.68
C ILE A 279 2.53 -23.65 16.87
N GLU A 280 2.03 -23.84 18.10
CA GLU A 280 1.05 -24.88 18.43
C GLU A 280 -0.30 -24.60 17.75
N MET A 281 -0.76 -23.35 17.80
CA MET A 281 -2.00 -22.93 17.13
C MET A 281 -1.92 -23.09 15.61
N LYS A 282 -0.77 -22.76 14.99
CA LYS A 282 -0.55 -22.98 13.54
C LYS A 282 -0.66 -24.45 13.18
N ARG A 283 -0.06 -25.34 13.96
CA ARG A 283 -0.14 -26.80 13.72
C ARG A 283 -1.58 -27.29 13.80
N ALA A 284 -2.31 -26.92 14.87
CA ALA A 284 -3.71 -27.29 15.03
C ALA A 284 -4.58 -26.74 13.89
N PHE A 285 -4.41 -25.45 13.56
CA PHE A 285 -5.11 -24.79 12.46
C PHE A 285 -4.89 -25.51 11.12
N LEU A 286 -3.64 -25.82 10.78
CA LEU A 286 -3.29 -26.46 9.52
C LEU A 286 -3.72 -27.93 9.45
N LEU A 287 -3.92 -28.63 10.57
CA LEU A 287 -4.42 -30.00 10.56
C LEU A 287 -5.93 -30.07 10.26
N GLU A 288 -6.67 -29.05 10.63
CA GLU A 288 -8.14 -29.06 10.56
C GLU A 288 -8.70 -28.29 9.36
N VAL A 289 -7.99 -27.27 8.90
CA VAL A 289 -8.45 -26.43 7.79
C VAL A 289 -8.37 -27.19 6.47
N ASN A 290 -9.37 -27.01 5.60
CA ASN A 290 -9.31 -27.52 4.24
C ASN A 290 -8.24 -26.74 3.44
N HIS A 291 -7.19 -27.43 3.00
CA HIS A 291 -6.04 -26.80 2.33
C HIS A 291 -6.37 -26.20 0.98
N ASP A 292 -7.29 -26.78 0.20
CA ASP A 292 -7.71 -26.22 -1.09
C ASP A 292 -8.47 -24.90 -0.90
N LEU A 293 -9.35 -24.87 0.11
CA LEU A 293 -10.11 -23.70 0.50
C LEU A 293 -9.18 -22.60 1.04
N LEU A 294 -8.21 -22.98 1.89
CA LEU A 294 -7.21 -22.06 2.42
C LEU A 294 -6.32 -21.50 1.31
N ALA A 295 -5.86 -22.33 0.37
CA ALA A 295 -5.07 -21.89 -0.78
C ALA A 295 -5.85 -20.89 -1.63
N CYS A 296 -7.14 -21.15 -1.91
CA CYS A 296 -7.99 -20.22 -2.62
C CYS A 296 -8.17 -18.88 -1.87
N ALA A 297 -8.38 -18.93 -0.55
CA ALA A 297 -8.54 -17.74 0.29
C ALA A 297 -7.27 -16.89 0.41
N MET A 298 -6.10 -17.53 0.44
CA MET A 298 -4.79 -16.89 0.62
C MET A 298 -4.20 -16.25 -0.65
N ARG A 299 -4.87 -16.34 -1.80
CA ARG A 299 -4.42 -15.71 -3.07
C ARG A 299 -4.25 -14.21 -2.98
N MET A 300 -5.03 -13.57 -2.12
CA MET A 300 -4.96 -12.13 -1.88
C MET A 300 -4.13 -11.80 -0.62
N SER A 301 -3.51 -12.81 0.01
CA SER A 301 -2.68 -12.63 1.19
C SER A 301 -1.25 -12.23 0.84
N SER A 302 -0.56 -11.69 1.84
CA SER A 302 0.84 -11.32 1.69
C SER A 302 1.75 -12.54 1.59
N LYS A 303 2.83 -12.43 0.80
CA LYS A 303 3.91 -13.44 0.76
C LYS A 303 4.43 -13.77 2.16
N GLU A 304 4.50 -12.75 3.03
CA GLU A 304 4.95 -12.91 4.42
C GLU A 304 4.03 -13.83 5.22
N LEU A 305 2.70 -13.67 5.11
CA LEU A 305 1.76 -14.52 5.82
C LEU A 305 1.87 -15.98 5.39
N ILE A 306 1.87 -16.21 4.08
CA ILE A 306 2.00 -17.56 3.51
C ILE A 306 3.29 -18.20 4.03
N PHE A 307 4.41 -17.48 3.98
CA PHE A 307 5.67 -17.98 4.52
C PHE A 307 5.59 -18.31 6.01
N ASP A 308 5.09 -17.39 6.83
CA ASP A 308 5.03 -17.56 8.27
C ASP A 308 4.13 -18.72 8.70
N LEU A 309 3.04 -18.96 7.96
CA LEU A 309 2.12 -20.06 8.21
C LEU A 309 2.73 -21.41 7.84
N PHE A 310 3.43 -21.50 6.71
CA PHE A 310 3.96 -22.76 6.17
C PHE A 310 5.46 -23.00 6.43
N SER A 311 6.13 -22.12 7.17
CA SER A 311 7.55 -22.28 7.53
C SER A 311 7.82 -23.50 8.42
N GLU A 312 6.82 -23.93 9.19
CA GLU A 312 6.93 -25.01 10.17
C GLU A 312 6.28 -26.33 9.68
N VAL A 313 5.82 -26.41 8.42
CA VAL A 313 5.34 -27.65 7.79
C VAL A 313 6.44 -28.32 6.95
N THR A 314 6.26 -29.62 6.64
CA THR A 314 7.16 -30.37 5.76
C THR A 314 7.17 -29.79 4.35
N ASP A 315 8.29 -29.94 3.63
CA ASP A 315 8.44 -29.40 2.28
C ASP A 315 7.41 -29.98 1.30
N SER A 316 7.04 -31.26 1.43
CA SER A 316 5.99 -31.88 0.60
C SER A 316 4.61 -31.22 0.76
N ILE A 317 4.20 -30.88 1.99
CA ILE A 317 2.91 -30.21 2.24
C ILE A 317 2.97 -28.77 1.73
N ARG A 318 4.13 -28.13 1.90
CA ARG A 318 4.36 -26.77 1.42
C ARG A 318 4.26 -26.71 -0.11
N ASP A 319 4.92 -27.61 -0.82
CA ASP A 319 4.91 -27.63 -2.28
C ASP A 319 3.51 -27.92 -2.84
N GLU A 320 2.79 -28.90 -2.28
CA GLU A 320 1.40 -29.18 -2.66
C GLU A 320 0.48 -27.95 -2.46
N PHE A 321 0.64 -27.25 -1.33
CA PHE A 321 -0.12 -26.03 -1.06
C PHE A 321 0.22 -24.90 -2.05
N LEU A 322 1.50 -24.72 -2.38
CA LEU A 322 1.95 -23.68 -3.30
C LEU A 322 1.48 -23.92 -4.73
N GLU A 323 1.43 -25.17 -5.18
CA GLU A 323 0.83 -25.54 -6.47
C GLU A 323 -0.65 -25.16 -6.51
N LYS A 324 -1.41 -25.51 -5.47
CA LYS A 324 -2.83 -25.14 -5.33
C LYS A 324 -3.05 -23.64 -5.22
N LEU A 325 -2.08 -22.89 -4.68
CA LEU A 325 -2.10 -21.44 -4.59
C LEU A 325 -1.83 -20.77 -5.95
N ASP A 326 -1.23 -21.46 -6.92
CA ASP A 326 -0.92 -20.87 -8.24
C ASP A 326 -2.13 -20.86 -9.20
N GLU A 327 -3.01 -21.87 -9.12
CA GLU A 327 -4.13 -22.04 -10.07
C GLU A 327 -5.03 -20.80 -10.25
N GLN A 328 -5.21 -20.22 -11.43
CA GLN A 328 -6.07 -19.02 -11.53
C GLN A 328 -7.53 -19.27 -11.04
N LYS A 329 -8.03 -18.40 -10.15
CA LYS A 329 -9.43 -18.42 -9.67
C LYS A 329 -10.09 -17.04 -9.84
N PRO A 330 -11.39 -16.99 -10.17
CA PRO A 330 -12.12 -15.73 -10.26
C PRO A 330 -12.28 -15.07 -8.89
N ALA A 331 -12.34 -13.73 -8.85
CA ALA A 331 -12.47 -12.97 -7.61
C ALA A 331 -13.69 -13.37 -6.74
N SER A 332 -14.79 -13.79 -7.36
CA SER A 332 -15.97 -14.30 -6.65
C SER A 332 -15.69 -15.60 -5.90
N ALA A 333 -14.91 -16.51 -6.47
CA ALA A 333 -14.51 -17.76 -5.81
C ALA A 333 -13.53 -17.48 -4.67
N ILE A 334 -12.61 -16.54 -4.86
CA ILE A 334 -11.69 -16.08 -3.81
C ILE A 334 -12.50 -15.52 -2.62
N ASN A 335 -13.43 -14.59 -2.85
CA ASN A 335 -14.25 -14.03 -1.78
C ASN A 335 -15.03 -15.11 -1.01
N LYS A 336 -15.64 -16.06 -1.73
CA LYS A 336 -16.38 -17.16 -1.09
C LYS A 336 -15.46 -18.05 -0.23
N ALA A 337 -14.24 -18.32 -0.69
CA ALA A 337 -13.25 -19.05 0.08
C ALA A 337 -12.80 -18.27 1.32
N GLN A 338 -12.56 -16.96 1.16
CA GLN A 338 -12.19 -16.07 2.25
C GLN A 338 -13.28 -15.97 3.32
N ASP A 339 -14.56 -15.87 2.93
CA ASP A 339 -15.69 -15.86 3.86
C ASP A 339 -15.76 -17.16 4.68
N ALA A 340 -15.54 -18.31 4.03
CA ALA A 340 -15.55 -19.60 4.70
C ALA A 340 -14.37 -19.76 5.68
N ILE A 341 -13.16 -19.35 5.29
CA ILE A 341 -11.99 -19.35 6.17
C ILE A 341 -12.16 -18.37 7.33
N CYS A 342 -12.67 -17.15 7.09
CA CYS A 342 -12.94 -16.20 8.17
C CYS A 342 -13.96 -16.74 9.17
N LYS A 343 -15.01 -17.43 8.69
CA LYS A 343 -15.98 -18.09 9.57
C LYS A 343 -15.32 -19.16 10.43
N PHE A 344 -14.49 -20.01 9.83
CA PHE A 344 -13.71 -21.03 10.56
C PHE A 344 -12.80 -20.40 11.62
N ILE A 345 -12.09 -19.32 11.27
CA ILE A 345 -11.25 -18.53 12.19
C ILE A 345 -12.07 -18.00 13.36
N SER A 346 -13.21 -17.34 13.09
CA SER A 346 -14.07 -16.79 14.14
C SER A 346 -14.65 -17.87 15.06
N GLU A 347 -14.93 -19.05 14.54
CA GLU A 347 -15.38 -20.20 15.35
C GLU A 347 -14.28 -20.66 16.30
N LYS A 348 -13.04 -20.78 15.81
CA LYS A 348 -11.86 -21.16 16.61
C LYS A 348 -11.46 -20.10 17.63
N GLU A 349 -11.61 -18.83 17.29
CA GLU A 349 -11.32 -17.73 18.23
C GLU A 349 -12.35 -17.70 19.36
N ARG A 350 -13.63 -17.93 19.03
CA ARG A 350 -14.71 -18.01 20.02
C ARG A 350 -14.59 -19.23 20.94
N SER A 351 -14.04 -20.36 20.45
CA SER A 351 -13.76 -21.52 21.30
C SER A 351 -12.49 -21.36 22.14
N GLY A 352 -11.70 -20.30 21.91
CA GLY A 352 -10.44 -20.04 22.60
C GLY A 352 -9.27 -20.89 22.10
N GLU A 353 -9.45 -21.62 21.00
CA GLU A 353 -8.40 -22.48 20.42
C GLU A 353 -7.33 -21.67 19.67
N ILE A 354 -7.70 -20.49 19.16
CA ILE A 354 -6.77 -19.53 18.58
C ILE A 354 -6.96 -18.16 19.23
N ILE A 355 -5.87 -17.41 19.32
CA ILE A 355 -5.88 -16.03 19.80
C ILE A 355 -5.19 -15.18 18.74
N LEU A 356 -5.97 -14.32 18.08
CA LEU A 356 -5.49 -13.48 16.97
C LEU A 356 -5.32 -12.00 17.36
N ASP A 357 -5.52 -11.67 18.63
CA ASP A 357 -5.30 -10.32 19.14
C ASP A 357 -3.79 -10.01 19.20
N PRO A 358 -3.31 -8.96 18.50
CA PRO A 358 -1.92 -8.54 18.60
C PRO A 358 -1.49 -8.27 20.05
N ARG A 359 -2.38 -7.80 20.93
CA ARG A 359 -2.08 -7.51 22.34
C ARG A 359 -1.79 -8.76 23.16
N SER A 360 -2.26 -9.93 22.74
CA SER A 360 -2.03 -11.21 23.41
C SER A 360 -0.58 -11.70 23.23
N TYR A 361 0.17 -11.11 22.30
CA TYR A 361 1.60 -11.35 22.10
C TYR A 361 2.50 -10.58 23.09
N LEU A 362 1.94 -10.09 24.21
CA LEU A 362 2.71 -9.66 25.37
C LEU A 362 3.56 -10.85 25.85
N LYS A 363 4.83 -10.89 25.40
CA LYS A 363 5.86 -11.57 26.15
C LYS A 363 5.79 -11.03 27.57
N MET A 364 5.55 -11.93 28.53
CA MET A 364 6.05 -11.72 29.88
C MET A 364 7.56 -11.44 29.71
N VAL A 365 7.95 -10.19 29.92
CA VAL A 365 9.33 -9.79 30.16
C VAL A 365 9.49 -9.69 31.66
#